data_AF-A0A397U297-F1
#
_entry.id   AF-A0A397U297-F1
#
_cell.length_a   1.000
_cell.length_b   1.000
_cell.length_c   1.000
_cell.angle_alpha   90.00
_cell.angle_beta   90.00
_cell.angle_gamma   90.00
#
_symmetry.space_group_name_H-M   'P 1'
#
loop_
_entity.id
_entity.type
_entity.pdbx_description
1 polymer ?
#
loop_
_entity_poly.entity_id
_entity_poly.type
_entity_poly.pdbx_seq_one_letter_code
_entity_poly.pdbx_strand_id
1 'polypeptide(L)'
;VINTDNGNIGLIAAHCLVDEDGNQYNLSYLAFSPGYDNGIWGPLGLIRIVNTALPFTHLVNPYEADYALARFAFRDPHGGRKTLQDYTGALGWMFNIGNGEPTSFFGYPKGGDMENCARDAKHLCKWQGITEKLENNYGIRNIKFGHGASGGLNIIQRQS
;
A
#
# COMPACT_ATOMS: atom_id res chain seq x y z
N VAL A 1 -3.34 -6.02 1.54
CA VAL A 1 -4.68 -6.38 2.06
C VAL A 1 -4.64 -6.27 3.57
N ILE A 2 -5.65 -5.66 4.18
CA ILE A 2 -5.72 -5.45 5.63
C ILE A 2 -6.87 -6.26 6.24
N ASN A 3 -6.73 -6.61 7.51
CA ASN A 3 -7.71 -7.40 8.23
C ASN A 3 -8.98 -6.57 8.45
N THR A 4 -10.08 -6.99 7.83
CA THR A 4 -11.39 -6.33 7.90
C THR A 4 -12.49 -7.38 7.75
N ASP A 5 -13.68 -7.11 8.31
CA ASP A 5 -14.83 -8.01 8.18
C ASP A 5 -15.25 -8.26 6.73
N ASN A 6 -15.03 -7.28 5.84
CA ASN A 6 -15.32 -7.42 4.41
C ASN A 6 -14.30 -8.30 3.68
N GLY A 7 -13.07 -8.38 4.19
CA GLY A 7 -11.98 -9.18 3.65
C GLY A 7 -11.44 -8.79 2.27
N ASN A 8 -11.94 -7.71 1.66
CA ASN A 8 -11.55 -7.23 0.33
C ASN A 8 -11.03 -5.78 0.36
N ILE A 9 -10.38 -5.37 1.45
CA ILE A 9 -9.87 -4.01 1.65
C ILE A 9 -8.34 -3.99 1.65
N GLY A 10 -7.77 -2.96 1.02
CA GLY A 10 -6.33 -2.64 1.06
C GLY A 10 -6.07 -1.20 1.50
N LEU A 11 -4.86 -0.96 1.97
CA LEU A 11 -4.31 0.38 2.20
C LEU A 11 -3.48 0.80 0.98
N ILE A 12 -3.56 2.08 0.64
CA ILE A 12 -2.76 2.76 -0.39
C ILE A 12 -2.50 4.21 0.06
N ALA A 13 -1.52 4.90 -0.53
CA ALA A 13 -1.39 6.34 -0.33
C ALA A 13 -2.53 7.08 -1.05
N ALA A 14 -3.02 8.17 -0.44
CA ALA A 14 -4.16 8.91 -0.98
C ALA A 14 -3.81 9.64 -2.27
N HIS A 15 -2.59 10.19 -2.36
CA HIS A 15 -2.11 10.84 -3.58
C HIS A 15 -1.94 9.87 -4.77
N CYS A 16 -1.98 8.55 -4.56
CA CYS A 16 -2.05 7.59 -5.67
C CYS A 16 -3.43 7.53 -6.32
N LEU A 17 -4.43 8.13 -5.69
CA LEU A 17 -5.84 8.08 -6.12
C LEU A 17 -6.36 9.44 -6.61
N VAL A 18 -5.57 10.51 -6.52
CA VAL A 18 -5.94 11.85 -6.94
C VAL A 18 -4.90 12.46 -7.90
N ASP A 19 -5.36 13.36 -8.77
CA ASP A 19 -4.49 14.20 -9.61
C ASP A 19 -3.94 15.41 -8.85
N GLU A 20 -3.14 16.24 -9.54
CA GLU A 20 -2.52 17.44 -8.95
C GLU A 20 -3.54 18.50 -8.52
N ASP A 21 -4.76 18.45 -9.07
CA ASP A 21 -5.87 19.33 -8.73
C ASP A 21 -6.76 18.75 -7.60
N GLY A 22 -6.43 17.56 -7.09
CA GLY A 22 -7.17 16.87 -6.02
C GLY A 22 -8.40 16.09 -6.51
N ASN A 23 -8.59 15.96 -7.84
CA ASN A 23 -9.69 15.16 -8.38
C ASN A 23 -9.34 13.67 -8.32
N GLN A 24 -10.30 12.84 -7.92
CA GLN A 24 -10.08 11.39 -7.89
C GLN A 24 -9.94 10.83 -9.31
N TYR A 25 -8.93 9.97 -9.51
CA TYR A 25 -8.78 9.23 -10.76
C TYR A 25 -9.98 8.31 -11.00
N ASN A 26 -10.29 8.09 -12.27
CA ASN A 26 -11.26 7.08 -12.64
C ASN A 26 -10.76 5.68 -12.24
N LEU A 27 -11.52 5.01 -11.36
CA LEU A 27 -11.19 3.69 -10.83
C LEU A 27 -11.03 2.62 -11.92
N SER A 28 -11.55 2.83 -13.13
CA SER A 28 -11.35 1.90 -14.25
C SER A 28 -9.89 1.74 -14.66
N TYR A 29 -9.03 2.70 -14.34
CA TYR A 29 -7.60 2.65 -14.61
C TYR A 29 -6.79 1.99 -13.48
N LEU A 30 -7.42 1.69 -12.34
CA LEU A 30 -6.74 1.22 -11.15
C LEU A 30 -7.05 -0.26 -10.90
N ALA A 31 -5.99 -1.04 -10.74
CA ALA A 31 -6.07 -2.46 -10.43
C ALA A 31 -4.97 -2.87 -9.46
N PHE A 32 -5.24 -3.95 -8.74
CA PHE A 32 -4.34 -4.57 -7.79
C PHE A 32 -4.06 -6.00 -8.23
N SER A 33 -2.78 -6.40 -8.22
CA SER A 33 -2.36 -7.77 -8.50
C SER A 33 -1.47 -8.27 -7.36
N PRO A 34 -2.00 -9.05 -6.40
CA PRO A 34 -1.23 -9.52 -5.26
C PRO A 34 -0.16 -10.51 -5.71
N GLY A 35 1.10 -10.19 -5.46
CA GLY A 35 2.24 -11.00 -5.91
C GLY A 35 2.67 -10.70 -7.35
N TYR A 36 2.30 -9.54 -7.90
CA TYR A 36 2.89 -9.06 -9.15
C TYR A 36 4.42 -8.99 -9.05
N ASP A 37 5.11 -9.43 -10.09
CA ASP A 37 6.55 -9.27 -10.19
C ASP A 37 6.98 -9.22 -11.66
N ASN A 38 7.67 -8.15 -12.03
CA ASN A 38 8.31 -7.98 -13.34
C ASN A 38 7.40 -8.26 -14.56
N GLY A 39 6.22 -7.65 -14.60
CA GLY A 39 5.26 -7.81 -15.71
C GLY A 39 4.43 -9.09 -15.65
N ILE A 40 4.67 -9.95 -14.67
CA ILE A 40 3.89 -11.16 -14.43
C ILE A 40 2.82 -10.84 -13.38
N TRP A 41 1.56 -11.04 -13.76
CA TRP A 41 0.45 -10.93 -12.80
C TRP A 41 0.57 -11.99 -11.73
N GLY A 42 0.21 -11.61 -10.51
CA GLY A 42 0.16 -12.56 -9.40
C GLY A 42 -0.90 -13.64 -9.60
N PRO A 43 -0.94 -14.66 -8.73
CA PRO A 43 -1.79 -15.85 -8.91
C PRO A 43 -3.30 -15.56 -9.01
N LEU A 44 -3.76 -14.43 -8.47
CA LEU A 44 -5.16 -13.99 -8.53
C LEU A 44 -5.44 -13.04 -9.71
N GLY A 45 -4.46 -12.84 -10.60
CA GLY A 45 -4.56 -11.94 -11.74
C GLY A 45 -4.69 -10.47 -11.33
N LEU A 46 -5.41 -9.71 -12.16
CA LEU A 46 -5.74 -8.30 -11.92
C LEU A 46 -7.11 -8.19 -11.26
N ILE A 47 -7.17 -7.50 -10.13
CA ILE A 47 -8.38 -7.27 -9.36
C ILE A 47 -8.69 -5.78 -9.39
N ARG A 48 -9.88 -5.42 -9.88
CA ARG A 48 -10.29 -4.01 -9.98
C ARG A 48 -10.55 -3.39 -8.61
N ILE A 49 -10.24 -2.11 -8.49
CA ILE A 49 -10.71 -1.27 -7.39
C ILE A 49 -12.10 -0.74 -7.76
N VAL A 50 -13.05 -0.86 -6.84
CA VAL A 50 -14.47 -0.48 -7.07
C VAL A 50 -15.00 0.54 -6.07
N ASN A 51 -14.23 0.85 -5.04
CA ASN A 51 -14.51 1.99 -4.19
C ASN A 51 -13.23 2.42 -3.46
N THR A 52 -13.19 3.68 -3.05
CA THR A 52 -12.10 4.27 -2.28
C THR A 52 -12.67 5.06 -1.10
N ALA A 53 -11.92 5.18 -0.02
CA ALA A 53 -12.22 6.07 1.08
C ALA A 53 -10.97 6.86 1.45
N LEU A 54 -11.03 8.17 1.26
CA LEU A 54 -9.94 9.11 1.52
C LEU A 54 -10.33 10.00 2.71
N PRO A 55 -9.40 10.32 3.62
CA PRO A 55 -9.62 11.35 4.64
C PRO A 55 -9.94 12.70 4.00
N PHE A 56 -10.96 13.38 4.51
CA PHE A 56 -11.31 14.74 4.04
C PHE A 56 -10.15 15.73 4.22
N THR A 57 -9.36 15.58 5.28
CA THR A 57 -8.16 16.40 5.53
C THR A 57 -7.16 16.35 4.38
N HIS A 58 -7.01 15.19 3.72
CA HIS A 58 -6.15 15.07 2.54
C HIS A 58 -6.67 15.86 1.35
N LEU A 59 -7.99 15.90 1.15
CA LEU A 59 -8.62 16.67 0.07
C LEU A 59 -8.51 18.19 0.27
N VAL A 60 -8.34 18.63 1.53
CA VAL A 60 -8.11 20.04 1.87
C VAL A 60 -6.62 20.39 1.82
N ASN A 61 -5.77 19.47 2.30
CA ASN A 61 -4.33 19.62 2.36
C ASN A 61 -3.65 18.30 1.93
N PRO A 62 -2.98 18.24 0.76
CA PRO A 62 -2.42 17.00 0.23
C PRO A 62 -1.27 16.43 1.08
N TYR A 63 -0.75 17.22 2.02
CA TYR A 63 0.29 16.78 2.95
C TYR A 63 -0.27 16.16 4.24
N GLU A 64 -1.59 16.23 4.46
CA GLU A 64 -2.24 15.63 5.62
C GLU A 64 -2.86 14.28 5.28
N ALA A 65 -2.71 13.32 6.22
CA ALA A 65 -3.37 12.02 6.19
C ALA A 65 -3.31 11.31 4.82
N ASP A 66 -2.10 11.22 4.25
CA ASP A 66 -1.83 10.60 2.94
C ASP A 66 -1.94 9.06 2.96
N TYR A 67 -3.14 8.58 3.29
CA TYR A 67 -3.53 7.18 3.26
C TYR A 67 -4.99 7.07 2.80
N ALA A 68 -5.33 5.96 2.17
CA ALA A 68 -6.68 5.69 1.73
C ALA A 68 -6.99 4.19 1.83
N LEU A 69 -8.27 3.88 1.91
CA LEU A 69 -8.77 2.52 1.77
C LEU A 69 -9.21 2.28 0.33
N ALA A 70 -8.84 1.14 -0.24
CA ALA A 70 -9.32 0.68 -1.53
C ALA A 70 -10.11 -0.63 -1.37
N ARG A 71 -11.33 -0.67 -1.92
CA ARG A 71 -12.16 -1.88 -1.96
C ARG A 71 -11.97 -2.60 -3.29
N PHE A 72 -11.60 -3.88 -3.20
CA PHE A 72 -11.35 -4.74 -4.36
C PHE A 72 -12.62 -5.49 -4.76
N ALA A 73 -12.89 -5.57 -6.06
CA ALA A 73 -13.96 -6.40 -6.63
C ALA A 73 -13.55 -7.87 -6.74
N PHE A 74 -12.97 -8.40 -5.67
CA PHE A 74 -12.62 -9.80 -5.61
C PHE A 74 -13.89 -10.65 -5.41
N ARG A 75 -13.95 -11.76 -6.13
CA ARG A 75 -14.95 -12.81 -5.95
C ARG A 75 -14.21 -14.13 -5.88
N ASP A 76 -14.69 -15.03 -5.04
CA ASP A 76 -14.14 -16.37 -4.92
C ASP A 76 -14.10 -17.04 -6.31
N PRO A 77 -12.91 -17.37 -6.85
CA PRO A 77 -12.77 -18.00 -8.16
C PRO A 77 -13.41 -19.40 -8.22
N HIS A 78 -13.71 -20.01 -7.07
CA HIS A 78 -14.42 -21.28 -6.96
C HIS A 78 -15.93 -21.10 -6.66
N GLY A 79 -16.46 -19.88 -6.72
CA GLY A 79 -17.88 -19.59 -6.52
C GLY A 79 -18.36 -19.65 -5.07
N GLY A 80 -17.44 -19.76 -4.11
CA GLY A 80 -17.75 -19.76 -2.67
C GLY A 80 -17.86 -18.36 -2.06
N ARG A 81 -17.59 -18.30 -0.75
CA ARG A 81 -17.66 -17.06 0.06
C ARG A 81 -16.28 -16.58 0.51
N LYS A 82 -15.20 -17.18 0.01
CA LYS A 82 -13.84 -16.74 0.38
C LYS A 82 -13.59 -15.34 -0.16
N THR A 83 -12.96 -14.55 0.68
CA THR A 83 -12.58 -13.16 0.46
C THR A 83 -11.12 -13.08 0.03
N LEU A 84 -10.68 -11.91 -0.43
CA LEU A 84 -9.30 -11.72 -0.85
C LEU A 84 -8.31 -12.04 0.27
N GLN A 85 -8.61 -11.65 1.51
CA GLN A 85 -7.78 -11.99 2.67
C GLN A 85 -7.65 -13.49 2.92
N ASP A 86 -8.63 -14.32 2.54
CA ASP A 86 -8.53 -15.77 2.67
C ASP A 86 -7.50 -16.36 1.71
N TYR A 87 -7.22 -15.67 0.59
CA TYR A 87 -6.23 -16.08 -0.40
C TYR A 87 -4.85 -15.45 -0.16
N THR A 88 -4.81 -14.18 0.24
CA THR A 88 -3.54 -13.44 0.36
C THR A 88 -2.99 -13.39 1.79
N GLY A 89 -3.77 -13.86 2.77
CA GLY A 89 -3.64 -13.40 4.14
C GLY A 89 -4.05 -11.92 4.27
N ALA A 90 -4.01 -11.43 5.50
CA ALA A 90 -4.24 -10.02 5.79
C ALA A 90 -3.31 -9.56 6.91
N LEU A 91 -2.93 -8.29 6.84
CA LEU A 91 -2.14 -7.65 7.88
C LEU A 91 -3.06 -6.92 8.85
N GLY A 92 -2.73 -6.99 10.13
CA GLY A 92 -3.25 -6.04 11.12
C GLY A 92 -2.82 -4.61 10.76
N TRP A 93 -3.54 -3.64 11.28
CA TRP A 93 -3.24 -2.23 11.11
C TRP A 93 -3.33 -1.53 12.46
N MET A 94 -2.58 -0.44 12.61
CA MET A 94 -2.58 0.35 13.83
C MET A 94 -2.31 1.82 13.51
N PHE A 95 -2.86 2.69 14.35
CA PHE A 95 -2.44 4.08 14.46
C PHE A 95 -1.45 4.21 15.62
N ASN A 96 -0.73 5.34 15.67
CA ASN A 96 0.18 5.67 16.78
C ASN A 96 1.26 4.61 17.00
N ILE A 97 2.04 4.33 15.96
CA ILE A 97 3.03 3.24 15.96
C ILE A 97 4.11 3.35 17.03
N GLY A 98 4.41 4.55 17.53
CA GLY A 98 5.52 4.82 18.45
C GLY A 98 6.72 5.46 17.74
N ASN A 99 7.88 5.51 18.40
CA ASN A 99 9.12 6.03 17.83
C ASN A 99 10.22 4.99 17.98
N GLY A 100 11.01 4.76 16.93
CA GLY A 100 12.12 3.80 16.96
C GLY A 100 11.71 2.35 16.67
N GLU A 101 10.62 2.13 15.92
CA GLU A 101 10.08 0.79 15.67
C GLU A 101 10.79 0.12 14.47
N PRO A 102 11.34 -1.10 14.61
CA PRO A 102 11.85 -1.89 13.48
C PRO A 102 10.76 -2.13 12.45
N THR A 103 11.01 -1.68 11.22
CA THR A 103 10.02 -1.65 10.15
C THR A 103 10.60 -2.22 8.86
N SER A 104 9.84 -3.10 8.22
CA SER A 104 10.11 -3.55 6.85
C SER A 104 9.20 -2.81 5.87
N PHE A 105 9.80 -2.21 4.85
CA PHE A 105 9.07 -1.61 3.73
C PHE A 105 9.01 -2.59 2.54
N PHE A 106 7.88 -2.61 1.84
CA PHE A 106 7.66 -3.36 0.61
C PHE A 106 6.99 -2.48 -0.44
N GLY A 107 7.53 -2.40 -1.65
CA GLY A 107 6.92 -1.60 -2.73
C GLY A 107 7.60 -1.79 -4.07
N TYR A 108 7.15 -1.06 -5.09
CA TYR A 108 7.63 -1.13 -6.47
C TYR A 108 8.28 0.20 -6.89
N PRO A 109 9.45 0.56 -6.31
CA PRO A 109 10.09 1.84 -6.55
C PRO A 109 10.70 1.95 -7.95
N LYS A 110 10.79 3.20 -8.43
CA LYS A 110 11.56 3.65 -9.58
C LYS A 110 12.63 4.63 -9.09
N GLY A 111 13.91 4.25 -9.21
CA GLY A 111 15.04 5.00 -8.64
C GLY A 111 15.13 4.90 -7.11
N GLY A 112 15.70 5.92 -6.47
CA GLY A 112 15.97 5.91 -5.03
C GLY A 112 17.24 5.14 -4.64
N ASP A 113 17.43 4.98 -3.33
CA ASP A 113 18.70 4.54 -2.72
C ASP A 113 18.59 3.11 -2.12
N MET A 114 17.51 2.38 -2.43
CA MET A 114 17.35 0.99 -1.98
C MET A 114 18.38 0.06 -2.63
N GLU A 115 19.34 -0.39 -1.83
CA GLU A 115 20.31 -1.40 -2.24
C GLU A 115 19.64 -2.76 -2.49
N ASN A 116 20.26 -3.58 -3.35
CA ASN A 116 19.78 -4.93 -3.70
C ASN A 116 18.33 -4.97 -4.25
N CYS A 117 17.90 -3.88 -4.89
CA CYS A 117 16.59 -3.74 -5.53
C CYS A 117 16.77 -3.19 -6.96
N ALA A 118 16.01 -3.72 -7.92
CA ALA A 118 16.08 -3.30 -9.32
C ALA A 118 15.66 -1.83 -9.53
N ARG A 119 14.72 -1.32 -8.70
CA ARG A 119 14.25 0.07 -8.72
C ARG A 119 13.72 0.52 -10.08
N ASP A 120 12.99 -0.35 -10.77
CA ASP A 120 12.51 -0.18 -12.14
C ASP A 120 10.98 -0.04 -12.26
N ALA A 121 10.28 0.13 -11.13
CA ALA A 121 8.82 0.10 -10.99
C ALA A 121 8.17 -1.25 -11.29
N LYS A 122 8.94 -2.32 -11.51
CA LYS A 122 8.40 -3.62 -11.93
C LYS A 122 8.67 -4.72 -10.91
N HIS A 123 9.81 -4.68 -10.26
CA HIS A 123 10.18 -5.69 -9.25
C HIS A 123 9.73 -5.26 -7.86
N LEU A 124 9.24 -6.24 -7.08
CA LEU A 124 9.00 -6.01 -5.67
C LEU A 124 10.33 -5.79 -4.96
N CYS A 125 10.41 -4.70 -4.21
CA CYS A 125 11.56 -4.37 -3.42
C CYS A 125 11.23 -4.33 -1.93
N LYS A 126 12.22 -4.76 -1.14
CA LYS A 126 12.13 -4.80 0.32
C LYS A 126 13.24 -3.94 0.92
N TRP A 127 12.91 -3.16 1.94
CA TRP A 127 13.88 -2.46 2.79
C TRP A 127 13.62 -2.79 4.25
N GLN A 128 14.66 -2.75 5.08
CA GLN A 128 14.53 -2.80 6.53
C GLN A 128 15.17 -1.57 7.14
N GLY A 129 14.46 -0.93 8.07
CA GLY A 129 14.96 0.23 8.78
C GLY A 129 14.19 0.47 10.07
N ILE A 130 14.41 1.64 10.65
CA ILE A 130 13.74 2.06 11.87
C ILE A 130 12.78 3.19 11.51
N THR A 131 11.51 3.03 11.87
CA THR A 131 10.53 4.11 11.70
C THR A 131 10.65 5.10 12.85
N GLU A 132 10.80 6.37 12.50
CA GLU A 132 10.83 7.48 13.44
C GLU A 132 9.52 8.27 13.39
N LYS A 133 9.11 8.77 14.56
CA LYS A 133 8.04 9.75 14.69
C LYS A 133 8.60 11.13 14.37
N LEU A 134 8.05 11.74 13.32
CA LEU A 134 8.28 13.14 12.96
C LEU A 134 7.12 14.00 13.48
N GLU A 135 7.22 15.31 13.32
CA GLU A 135 6.22 16.27 13.82
C GLU A 135 4.80 15.92 13.33
N ASN A 136 4.66 15.57 12.04
CA ASN A 136 3.36 15.34 11.39
C ASN A 136 3.22 13.96 10.73
N ASN A 137 4.24 13.10 10.76
CA ASN A 137 4.22 11.82 10.07
C ASN A 137 5.17 10.78 10.69
N TYR A 138 5.13 9.58 10.12
CA TYR A 138 6.05 8.49 10.44
C TYR A 138 6.82 8.10 9.19
N GLY A 139 8.11 7.81 9.32
CA GLY A 139 8.92 7.38 8.19
C GLY A 139 10.23 6.71 8.59
N ILE A 140 10.76 5.88 7.70
CA ILE A 140 12.09 5.30 7.85
C ILE A 140 13.11 6.35 7.42
N ARG A 141 13.97 6.79 8.34
CA ARG A 141 15.04 7.75 8.01
C ARG A 141 16.18 7.09 7.23
N ASN A 142 16.95 7.94 6.54
CA ASN A 142 18.18 7.58 5.82
C ASN A 142 17.99 6.72 4.57
N ILE A 143 16.80 6.74 3.97
CA ILE A 143 16.54 6.07 2.70
C ILE A 143 15.63 6.92 1.82
N LYS A 144 15.96 7.03 0.54
CA LYS A 144 15.05 7.56 -0.49
C LYS A 144 14.44 6.40 -1.24
N PHE A 145 13.12 6.21 -1.13
CA PHE A 145 12.46 5.08 -1.79
C PHE A 145 12.27 5.25 -3.30
N GLY A 146 12.30 6.48 -3.84
CA GLY A 146 12.06 6.75 -5.26
C GLY A 146 10.58 6.82 -5.64
N HIS A 147 10.28 7.12 -6.91
CA HIS A 147 8.90 7.23 -7.40
C HIS A 147 8.20 5.87 -7.47
N GLY A 148 6.88 5.81 -7.35
CA GLY A 148 6.14 4.53 -7.38
C GLY A 148 6.25 3.69 -6.10
N ALA A 149 7.10 4.09 -5.15
CA ALA A 149 7.12 3.52 -3.81
C ALA A 149 5.90 3.92 -2.95
N SER A 150 5.20 4.99 -3.34
CA SER A 150 3.96 5.47 -2.72
C SER A 150 2.90 4.37 -2.62
N GLY A 151 2.23 4.30 -1.47
CA GLY A 151 1.29 3.21 -1.16
C GLY A 151 1.96 1.85 -0.90
N GLY A 152 3.29 1.78 -1.03
CA GLY A 152 4.08 0.68 -0.49
C GLY A 152 3.86 0.53 1.00
N LEU A 153 4.01 -0.70 1.46
CA LEU A 153 3.58 -1.12 2.77
C LEU A 153 4.73 -1.07 3.78
N ASN A 154 4.51 -0.42 4.91
CA ASN A 154 5.37 -0.48 6.08
C ASN A 154 4.81 -1.49 7.09
N ILE A 155 5.62 -2.48 7.48
CA ILE A 155 5.26 -3.53 8.43
C ILE A 155 6.17 -3.43 9.64
N ILE A 156 5.58 -3.20 10.81
CA ILE A 156 6.30 -3.22 12.09
C ILE A 156 6.47 -4.66 12.55
N GLN A 157 7.69 -5.00 12.96
CA GLN A 157 8.00 -6.31 13.55
C GLN A 157 7.94 -6.21 15.07
N ARG A 158 6.80 -6.56 15.67
CA ARG A 158 6.71 -6.76 17.12
C ARG A 158 6.85 -8.25 17.42
N GLN A 159 7.86 -8.60 18.24
CA GLN A 159 7.92 -9.93 18.83
C GLN A 159 6.74 -10.05 19.80
N SER A 160 5.87 -11.02 19.56
CA SER A 160 4.77 -11.42 20.45
C SER A 160 5.29 -12.24 21.62
#